data_AF-A0A0G4MJR0-F1
#
_entry.id   AF-A0A0G4MJR0-F1
#
_cell.length_a   1.000
_cell.length_b   1.000
_cell.length_c   1.000
_cell.angle_alpha   90.00
_cell.angle_beta   90.00
_cell.angle_gamma   90.00
#
_symmetry.space_group_name_H-M   'P 1'
#
loop_
_entity.id
_entity.type
_entity.pdbx_description
1 polymer ?
#
loop_
_entity_poly.entity_id
_entity_poly.type
_entity_poly.pdbx_seq_one_letter_code
_entity_poly.pdbx_strand_id
1 'polypeptide(L)'
;MKLNNVVIPFEHDNAAWDITVTDGVVESKNPAADASGPSSLLLPTLCHPHIHLDKTYLLTCNRVASPDHPGYSDLAPTSGTFDEALANTSKAKSRYTEADLYFRGSQLLATSYKQGITSLRAF
;
A
#
# COMPACT_ATOMS: atom_id res chain seq x y z
N MET A 1 -14.91 -15.71 10.07
CA MET A 1 -14.26 -14.67 10.90
C MET A 1 -15.34 -13.87 11.61
N LYS A 2 -15.14 -13.50 12.88
CA LYS A 2 -16.07 -12.66 13.62
C LYS A 2 -15.35 -11.40 14.09
N LEU A 3 -15.96 -10.25 13.84
CA LEU A 3 -15.57 -8.94 14.35
C LEU A 3 -16.61 -8.54 15.39
N ASN A 4 -16.17 -8.21 16.61
CA ASN A 4 -17.09 -7.81 17.68
C ASN A 4 -16.84 -6.35 18.06
N ASN A 5 -17.89 -5.65 18.49
CA ASN A 5 -17.81 -4.28 18.99
C ASN A 5 -17.03 -3.33 18.04
N VAL A 6 -17.43 -3.33 16.76
CA VAL A 6 -16.84 -2.42 15.75
C VAL A 6 -17.78 -1.25 15.44
N VAL A 7 -17.19 -0.09 15.19
CA VAL A 7 -17.91 1.12 14.75
C VAL A 7 -17.60 1.37 13.29
N ILE A 8 -18.64 1.70 12.51
CA ILE A 8 -18.52 2.07 11.09
C ILE A 8 -18.78 3.58 11.00
N PRO A 9 -17.78 4.41 10.65
CA PRO A 9 -17.88 5.87 10.82
C PRO A 9 -18.85 6.55 9.85
N PHE A 10 -19.29 5.86 8.80
CA PHE A 10 -20.22 6.40 7.80
C PHE A 10 -21.68 6.07 8.12
N GLU A 11 -21.94 5.45 9.28
CA GLU A 11 -23.29 5.15 9.73
C GLU A 11 -23.72 6.16 10.81
N HIS A 12 -24.95 6.66 10.69
CA HIS A 12 -25.42 7.84 11.41
C HIS A 12 -25.54 7.65 12.93
N ASP A 13 -25.65 6.42 13.41
CA ASP A 13 -26.07 6.14 14.78
C ASP A 13 -24.88 5.95 15.75
N ASN A 14 -23.62 6.01 15.27
CA ASN A 14 -22.41 5.68 16.04
C ASN A 14 -22.52 4.34 16.82
N ALA A 15 -23.39 3.44 16.36
CA ALA A 15 -23.67 2.18 17.02
C ALA A 15 -22.48 1.21 16.83
N ALA A 16 -22.27 0.37 17.84
CA ALA A 16 -21.35 -0.76 17.76
C ALA A 16 -22.04 -1.97 17.15
N TRP A 17 -21.30 -2.72 16.34
CA TRP A 17 -21.80 -3.88 15.59
C TRP A 17 -20.94 -5.13 15.81
N ASP A 18 -21.58 -6.28 15.76
CA ASP A 18 -20.94 -7.58 15.59
C ASP A 18 -21.16 -8.05 14.15
N ILE A 19 -20.06 -8.34 13.44
CA ILE A 19 -20.04 -8.72 12.03
C ILE A 19 -19.47 -10.11 11.86
N THR A 20 -20.18 -10.95 11.10
CA THR A 20 -19.73 -12.29 10.71
C THR A 20 -19.36 -12.29 9.25
N VAL A 21 -18.18 -12.81 8.93
CA VAL A 21 -17.66 -12.98 7.57
C VAL A 21 -17.41 -14.45 7.33
N THR A 22 -18.04 -15.02 6.29
CA THR A 22 -17.94 -16.42 5.90
C THR A 22 -17.51 -16.46 4.43
N ASP A 23 -16.44 -17.21 4.12
CA ASP A 23 -15.86 -17.30 2.77
C ASP A 23 -15.56 -15.95 2.10
N GLY A 24 -15.10 -14.98 2.89
CA GLY A 24 -14.74 -13.64 2.42
C GLY A 24 -15.93 -12.70 2.17
N VAL A 25 -17.16 -13.14 2.44
CA VAL A 25 -18.39 -12.35 2.29
C VAL A 25 -18.97 -12.00 3.66
N VAL A 26 -19.47 -10.79 3.81
CA VAL A 26 -20.21 -10.39 5.01
C VAL A 26 -21.53 -11.15 5.05
N GLU A 27 -21.66 -12.06 6.01
CA GLU A 27 -22.85 -12.90 6.20
C GLU A 27 -23.89 -12.21 7.07
N SER A 28 -23.45 -11.53 8.13
CA SER A 28 -24.36 -10.83 9.04
C SER A 28 -23.73 -9.60 9.68
N LYS A 29 -24.56 -8.60 9.98
CA LYS A 29 -24.22 -7.42 10.78
C LYS A 29 -25.35 -7.20 11.79
N ASN A 30 -25.06 -7.39 13.07
CA ASN A 30 -26.04 -7.26 14.16
C ASN A 30 -25.55 -6.21 15.16
N PRO A 31 -26.45 -5.52 15.89
CA PRO A 31 -26.04 -4.67 17.01
C PRO A 31 -25.15 -5.46 17.97
N ALA A 32 -24.08 -4.84 18.47
CA ALA A 32 -23.14 -5.52 19.36
C ALA A 32 -23.85 -6.00 20.63
N ALA A 33 -23.66 -7.27 21.00
CA ALA A 33 -24.27 -7.84 22.20
C ALA A 33 -23.69 -7.22 23.49
N ASP A 34 -22.43 -6.77 23.43
CA ASP A 34 -21.75 -6.06 24.51
C ASP A 34 -20.90 -4.92 23.92
N ALA A 35 -21.31 -3.69 24.23
CA ALA A 35 -20.64 -2.46 23.82
C ALA A 35 -19.94 -1.75 25.00
N SER A 36 -19.72 -2.45 26.13
CA SER A 36 -19.15 -1.86 27.34
C SER A 36 -17.64 -1.58 27.25
N GLY A 37 -16.95 -2.18 26.28
CA GLY A 37 -15.51 -2.03 26.05
C GLY A 37 -15.14 -1.05 24.92
N PRO A 38 -13.84 -0.70 24.78
CA PRO A 38 -13.38 0.18 23.70
C PRO A 38 -13.65 -0.46 22.34
N SER A 39 -14.40 0.26 21.49
CA SER A 39 -14.72 -0.20 20.14
C SER A 39 -13.57 0.05 19.17
N SER A 40 -13.44 -0.83 18.16
CA SER A 40 -12.50 -0.63 17.05
C SER A 40 -13.20 -0.02 15.84
N LEU A 41 -12.49 0.82 15.08
CA LEU A 41 -13.01 1.38 13.84
C LEU A 41 -12.89 0.35 12.71
N LEU A 42 -14.01 0.03 12.06
CA LEU A 42 -14.01 -0.77 10.84
C LEU A 42 -14.12 0.15 9.62
N LEU A 43 -13.11 0.09 8.76
CA LEU A 43 -13.05 0.81 7.50
C LEU A 43 -13.02 -0.17 6.33
N PRO A 44 -13.51 0.23 5.15
CA PRO A 44 -13.12 -0.42 3.91
C PRO A 44 -11.60 -0.42 3.76
N THR A 45 -11.08 -1.39 3.02
CA THR A 45 -9.65 -1.44 2.70
C THR A 45 -9.21 -0.17 1.99
N LEU A 46 -7.98 0.27 2.26
CA LEU A 46 -7.41 1.44 1.60
C LEU A 46 -7.15 1.15 0.11
N CYS A 47 -7.10 2.22 -0.67
CA CYS A 47 -6.81 2.18 -2.10
C CYS A 47 -5.61 3.07 -2.43
N HIS A 48 -4.71 2.57 -3.27
CA HIS A 48 -3.66 3.35 -3.92
C HIS A 48 -4.10 3.67 -5.37
N PRO A 49 -4.81 4.80 -5.60
CA PRO A 49 -5.40 5.08 -6.91
C PRO A 49 -4.36 5.42 -7.99
N HIS A 50 -3.13 5.75 -7.60
CA HIS A 50 -2.05 6.09 -8.51
C HIS A 50 -0.69 5.84 -7.87
N ILE A 51 0.05 4.84 -8.36
CA ILE A 51 1.44 4.59 -7.96
C ILE A 51 2.31 4.25 -9.17
N HIS A 52 3.62 4.47 -9.05
CA HIS A 52 4.61 4.07 -10.05
C HIS A 52 5.41 2.87 -9.53
N LEU A 53 5.10 1.66 -10.03
CA LEU A 53 5.84 0.45 -9.61
C LEU A 53 7.22 0.39 -10.27
N ASP A 54 7.36 0.97 -11.45
CA ASP A 54 8.62 0.99 -12.20
C ASP A 54 9.72 1.82 -11.50
N LYS A 55 9.33 2.86 -10.75
CA LYS A 55 10.23 3.86 -10.14
C LYS A 55 10.31 3.82 -8.61
N THR A 56 9.60 2.89 -7.97
CA THR A 56 9.63 2.80 -6.50
C THR A 56 11.03 2.42 -5.99
N TYR A 57 11.41 2.96 -4.84
CA TYR A 57 12.67 2.68 -4.14
C TYR A 57 13.97 2.87 -4.93
N LEU A 58 14.01 3.65 -6.02
CA LEU A 58 15.25 3.86 -6.80
C LEU A 58 16.43 4.32 -5.92
N LEU A 59 16.21 5.28 -5.02
CA LEU A 59 17.28 5.86 -4.22
C LEU A 59 17.70 5.01 -3.02
N THR A 60 16.81 4.16 -2.51
CA THR A 60 17.10 3.34 -1.32
C THR A 60 17.49 1.93 -1.69
N CYS A 61 16.94 1.38 -2.78
CA CYS A 61 17.04 0.04 -3.39
C CYS A 61 17.08 -1.19 -2.46
N ASN A 62 17.17 -0.99 -1.14
CA ASN A 62 17.29 -1.95 -0.05
C ASN A 62 18.24 -3.12 -0.37
N ARG A 63 19.25 -2.90 -1.22
CA ARG A 63 20.23 -3.88 -1.71
C ARG A 63 21.52 -3.21 -2.16
N VAL A 64 22.58 -4.01 -2.17
CA VAL A 64 23.88 -3.65 -2.77
C VAL A 64 23.79 -3.76 -4.29
N ALA A 65 24.41 -2.81 -4.99
CA ALA A 65 24.43 -2.79 -6.45
C ALA A 65 25.05 -4.07 -7.03
N SER A 66 24.42 -4.62 -8.05
CA SER A 66 24.84 -5.82 -8.78
C SER A 66 24.32 -5.76 -10.23
N PRO A 67 24.76 -6.64 -11.14
CA PRO A 67 24.25 -6.67 -12.51
C PRO A 67 22.72 -6.80 -12.60
N ASP A 68 22.11 -7.59 -11.71
CA ASP A 68 20.65 -7.78 -11.67
C ASP A 68 19.92 -6.69 -10.86
N HIS A 69 20.64 -5.92 -10.05
CA HIS A 69 20.09 -4.86 -9.21
C HIS A 69 21.01 -3.63 -9.27
N PRO A 70 20.92 -2.80 -10.32
CA PRO A 70 21.79 -1.65 -10.50
C PRO A 70 21.64 -0.62 -9.37
N GLY A 71 22.70 0.17 -9.14
CA GLY A 71 22.65 1.31 -8.25
C GLY A 71 22.12 2.57 -8.93
N TYR A 72 21.45 3.44 -8.16
CA TYR A 72 20.91 4.72 -8.62
C TYR A 72 21.23 5.90 -7.69
N SER A 73 22.15 5.72 -6.74
CA SER A 73 22.53 6.78 -5.81
C SER A 73 23.10 8.02 -6.50
N ASP A 74 23.69 7.84 -7.69
CA ASP A 74 24.17 8.92 -8.56
C ASP A 74 23.02 9.76 -9.18
N LEU A 75 21.78 9.30 -9.09
CA LEU A 75 20.58 9.97 -9.62
C LEU A 75 19.77 10.65 -8.50
N ALA A 76 20.32 10.80 -7.30
CA ALA A 76 19.68 11.52 -6.21
C ALA A 76 19.37 12.98 -6.64
N PRO A 77 18.12 13.44 -6.49
CA PRO A 77 17.74 14.81 -6.85
C PRO A 77 18.54 15.84 -6.04
N THR A 78 18.95 16.91 -6.72
CA THR A 78 19.67 18.04 -6.15
C THR A 78 18.85 19.33 -6.20
N SER A 79 18.05 19.51 -7.25
CA SER A 79 17.19 20.68 -7.46
C SER A 79 15.74 20.46 -7.01
N GLY A 80 15.27 19.20 -7.04
CA GLY A 80 13.88 18.83 -6.76
C GLY A 80 12.89 19.23 -7.86
N THR A 81 13.38 19.64 -9.03
CA THR A 81 12.53 20.07 -10.15
C THR A 81 11.91 18.88 -10.89
N PHE A 82 10.79 19.13 -11.57
CA PHE A 82 10.15 18.11 -12.40
C PHE A 82 11.03 17.66 -13.57
N ASP A 83 11.74 18.61 -14.20
CA ASP A 83 12.65 18.31 -15.32
C ASP A 83 13.83 17.44 -14.87
N GLU A 84 14.40 17.72 -13.69
CA GLU A 84 15.41 16.86 -13.09
C GLU A 84 14.84 15.46 -12.83
N ALA A 85 13.63 15.36 -12.25
CA ALA A 85 12.99 14.07 -12.02
C ALA A 85 12.77 13.28 -13.32
N LEU A 86 12.36 13.95 -14.41
CA LEU A 86 12.18 13.33 -15.71
C LEU A 86 13.51 12.84 -16.30
N ALA A 87 14.56 13.67 -16.22
CA ALA A 87 15.89 13.32 -16.69
C ALA A 87 16.51 12.16 -15.89
N ASN A 88 16.43 12.20 -14.56
CA ASN A 88 16.96 11.17 -13.68
C ASN A 88 16.20 9.86 -13.84
N THR A 89 14.87 9.89 -13.89
CA THR A 89 14.10 8.65 -14.12
C THR A 89 14.30 8.07 -15.51
N SER A 90 14.59 8.88 -16.53
CA SER A 90 14.96 8.38 -17.86
C SER A 90 16.31 7.65 -17.83
N LYS A 91 17.32 8.21 -17.13
CA LYS A 91 18.62 7.55 -16.90
C LYS A 91 18.50 6.29 -16.06
N ALA A 92 17.58 6.26 -15.09
CA ALA A 92 17.33 5.07 -14.28
C ALA A 92 16.73 3.96 -15.15
N LYS A 93 15.71 4.27 -15.97
CA LYS A 93 15.03 3.32 -16.85
C LYS A 93 15.96 2.60 -17.80
N SER A 94 17.00 3.26 -18.31
CA SER A 94 17.99 2.62 -19.19
C SER A 94 18.87 1.58 -18.49
N ARG A 95 18.83 1.49 -17.15
CA ARG A 95 19.58 0.51 -16.35
C ARG A 95 18.70 -0.63 -15.85
N TYR A 96 17.38 -0.56 -16.03
CA TYR A 96 16.44 -1.51 -15.42
C TYR A 96 16.71 -2.94 -15.88
N THR A 97 16.55 -3.86 -14.93
CA THR A 97 16.46 -5.29 -15.20
C THR A 97 15.09 -5.78 -14.72
N GLU A 98 14.66 -6.95 -15.21
CA GLU A 98 13.43 -7.58 -14.74
C GLU A 98 13.50 -7.91 -13.24
N ALA A 99 14.64 -8.44 -12.77
CA ALA A 99 14.86 -8.77 -11.37
C ALA A 99 14.76 -7.54 -10.45
N ASP A 100 15.34 -6.42 -10.88
CA ASP A 100 15.27 -5.14 -10.18
C ASP A 100 13.83 -4.60 -10.08
N LEU A 101 13.11 -4.56 -11.20
CA LEU A 101 11.71 -4.13 -11.25
C LEU A 101 10.81 -4.98 -10.36
N TYR A 102 10.93 -6.31 -10.47
CA TYR A 102 10.16 -7.23 -9.65
C TYR A 102 10.45 -7.04 -8.16
N PHE A 103 11.72 -6.91 -7.78
CA PHE A 103 12.13 -6.74 -6.39
C PHE A 103 11.60 -5.44 -5.79
N ARG A 104 11.80 -4.30 -6.45
CA ARG A 104 11.33 -2.99 -5.97
C ARG A 104 9.81 -2.90 -5.95
N GLY A 105 9.15 -3.37 -7.00
CA GLY A 105 7.69 -3.42 -7.09
C GLY A 105 7.07 -4.28 -5.98
N SER A 106 7.59 -5.50 -5.78
CA SER A 106 7.11 -6.42 -4.74
C SER A 106 7.25 -5.86 -3.33
N GLN A 107 8.33 -5.12 -3.06
CA GLN A 107 8.49 -4.42 -1.79
C GLN A 107 7.41 -3.37 -1.55
N LEU A 108 7.04 -2.58 -2.58
CA LEU A 108 6.00 -1.56 -2.43
C LEU A 108 4.64 -2.23 -2.22
N LEU A 109 4.35 -3.31 -2.94
CA LEU A 109 3.12 -4.07 -2.79
C LEU A 109 3.01 -4.69 -1.39
N ALA A 110 4.06 -5.34 -0.90
CA ALA A 110 4.09 -5.91 0.44
C ALA A 110 3.92 -4.85 1.53
N THR A 111 4.56 -3.68 1.36
CA THR A 111 4.42 -2.56 2.29
C THR A 111 3.01 -1.99 2.24
N SER A 112 2.44 -1.82 1.04
CA SER A 112 1.07 -1.32 0.86
C SER A 112 0.05 -2.24 1.52
N TYR A 113 0.18 -3.56 1.31
CA TYR A 113 -0.69 -4.56 1.93
C TYR A 113 -0.64 -4.53 3.46
N LYS A 114 0.56 -4.42 4.05
CA LYS A 114 0.73 -4.27 5.51
C LYS A 114 0.04 -3.03 6.08
N GLN A 115 -0.16 -2.00 5.27
CA GLN A 115 -0.87 -0.77 5.65
C GLN A 115 -2.38 -0.82 5.34
N GLY A 116 -2.92 -2.00 4.97
CA GLY A 116 -4.35 -2.19 4.72
C GLY A 116 -4.80 -1.83 3.30
N ILE A 117 -3.88 -1.69 2.34
CA ILE A 117 -4.22 -1.45 0.93
C ILE A 117 -4.41 -2.78 0.21
N THR A 118 -5.56 -2.95 -0.43
CA THR A 118 -5.89 -4.18 -1.20
C THR A 118 -6.24 -3.90 -2.66
N SER A 119 -6.46 -2.63 -3.02
CA SER A 119 -6.72 -2.20 -4.40
C SER A 119 -5.75 -1.11 -4.81
N LEU A 120 -5.24 -1.20 -6.04
CA LEU A 120 -4.33 -0.19 -6.58
C LEU A 120 -4.41 -0.08 -8.09
N ARG A 121 -3.94 1.05 -8.62
CA ARG A 121 -3.63 1.25 -10.03
C ARG A 121 -2.16 1.67 -10.16
N ALA A 122 -1.39 0.83 -10.83
CA ALA A 122 0.03 1.03 -11.05
C ALA A 122 0.34 1.43 -12.49
N PHE A 123 1.43 2.18 -12.63
CA PHE A 123 2.05 2.60 -13.89
C PHE A 123 3.53 2.24 -13.90
#